data_AF-D2MNQ1-F1
#
_entry.id   AF-D2MNQ1-F1
#
_cell.length_a   1.000
_cell.length_b   1.000
_cell.length_c   1.000
_cell.angle_alpha   90.00
_cell.angle_beta   90.00
_cell.angle_gamma   90.00
#
_symmetry.space_group_name_H-M   'P 1'
#
loop_
_entity.id
_entity.type
_entity.pdbx_description
1 polymer ?
#
loop_
_entity_poly.entity_id
_entity_poly.type
_entity_poly.pdbx_seq_one_letter_code
_entity_poly.pdbx_strand_id
1 'polypeptide(L)'
;AREKTSVSVEKKWVGPAKNEVEVELLADGKATNQKITLNQGTNWKGEFKDLYKYDKDDGHEIEYRVKEKKISGYETVISGTAKSGYTITNTIAGKVSIAVRKEWVGKEGNSATIRLIANGKEILSTTLDSAHNWRHTFAGLEKYKDGVEIKYEIKEDAIANYESEITGNVANGFVVKNTNTEKVSVRVEKKWNGPKQTSVKVNLMADGVVQKQIELNEGGSWKGEFKELAKYAPDGHEIEYTVKEETPMNYESKITGNQQSGYTITNTNIEKVSVSVEKKWIGKEGALAKVELLADGVVKERVTLSKATNDWKYRFTNLAKYASDGHEIEYTVREEKVEGYETTISGTAKSGYTITNRITGKVTIAVRKKWIGKEGNRVVVNLYANGKKVGSQALTKDKDWQYTFTNLEKYENGQEIEYTVKEEKVEGYTTKIEGDMKSGYTIIN
;
A
#
# COMPACT_ATOMS: atom_id res chain seq x y z
N ALA A 1 -93.47 60.71 -8.24
CA ALA A 1 -92.01 60.52 -8.15
C ALA A 1 -91.68 59.11 -8.64
N ARG A 2 -90.65 58.92 -9.46
CA ARG A 2 -90.22 57.57 -9.86
C ARG A 2 -89.66 56.84 -8.63
N GLU A 3 -90.01 55.57 -8.46
CA GLU A 3 -89.52 54.75 -7.36
C GLU A 3 -87.99 54.67 -7.45
N LYS A 4 -87.32 54.95 -6.33
CA LYS A 4 -85.86 54.90 -6.22
C LYS A 4 -85.43 53.68 -5.40
N THR A 5 -84.25 53.18 -5.69
CA THR A 5 -83.59 52.08 -5.00
C THR A 5 -82.12 52.42 -4.75
N SER A 6 -81.42 51.56 -4.03
CA SER A 6 -79.98 51.61 -3.84
C SER A 6 -79.36 50.24 -4.02
N VAL A 7 -78.07 50.22 -4.34
CA VAL A 7 -77.29 48.98 -4.50
C VAL A 7 -76.07 49.09 -3.60
N SER A 8 -76.08 48.29 -2.53
CA SER A 8 -74.95 48.18 -1.61
C SER A 8 -73.88 47.24 -2.18
N VAL A 9 -72.61 47.56 -1.90
CA VAL A 9 -71.44 46.80 -2.32
C VAL A 9 -70.50 46.62 -1.14
N GLU A 10 -70.08 45.38 -0.89
CA GLU A 10 -69.04 45.01 0.06
C GLU A 10 -67.86 44.38 -0.68
N LYS A 11 -66.64 44.76 -0.30
CA LYS A 11 -65.40 44.18 -0.81
C LYS A 11 -64.76 43.26 0.23
N LYS A 12 -64.38 42.06 -0.20
CA LYS A 12 -63.62 41.08 0.58
C LYS A 12 -62.32 40.73 -0.12
N TRP A 13 -61.30 40.44 0.68
CA TRP A 13 -59.98 40.01 0.22
C TRP A 13 -59.64 38.64 0.83
N VAL A 14 -59.16 37.73 -0.01
CA VAL A 14 -58.61 36.43 0.38
C VAL A 14 -57.12 36.46 0.00
N GLY A 15 -56.30 36.83 0.98
CA GLY A 15 -54.90 37.24 0.82
C GLY A 15 -54.68 38.73 1.11
N PRO A 16 -53.50 39.29 0.78
CA PRO A 16 -53.18 40.69 1.07
C PRO A 16 -54.19 41.65 0.40
N ALA A 17 -54.70 42.63 1.13
CA ALA A 17 -55.54 43.68 0.54
C ALA A 17 -54.69 44.68 -0.26
N LYS A 18 -55.23 45.20 -1.37
CA LYS A 18 -54.68 46.41 -2.01
C LYS A 18 -55.16 47.66 -1.28
N ASN A 19 -54.61 48.82 -1.63
CA ASN A 19 -54.96 50.09 -0.97
C ASN A 19 -56.42 50.48 -1.21
N GLU A 20 -56.90 50.31 -2.45
CA GLU A 20 -58.26 50.62 -2.85
C GLU A 20 -58.68 49.81 -4.08
N VAL A 21 -59.99 49.75 -4.35
CA VAL A 21 -60.59 49.23 -5.58
C VAL A 21 -61.67 50.17 -6.09
N GLU A 22 -61.82 50.24 -7.41
CA GLU A 22 -62.88 50.99 -8.08
C GLU A 22 -63.95 50.02 -8.59
N VAL A 23 -65.20 50.28 -8.22
CA VAL A 23 -66.38 49.50 -8.64
C VAL A 23 -67.29 50.39 -9.47
N GLU A 24 -67.69 49.90 -10.63
CA GLU A 24 -68.59 50.56 -11.57
C GLU A 24 -69.99 49.92 -11.52
N LEU A 25 -71.03 50.75 -11.58
CA LEU A 25 -72.42 50.31 -11.66
C LEU A 25 -72.86 50.16 -13.13
N LEU A 26 -73.46 49.02 -13.44
CA LEU A 26 -74.11 48.71 -14.71
C LEU A 26 -75.64 48.72 -14.51
N ALA A 27 -76.37 49.22 -15.50
CA ALA A 27 -77.83 49.18 -15.60
C ALA A 27 -78.20 48.48 -16.90
N ASP A 28 -78.97 47.39 -16.84
CA ASP A 28 -79.35 46.56 -18.00
C ASP A 28 -78.14 46.18 -18.88
N GLY A 29 -77.03 45.85 -18.22
CA GLY A 29 -75.76 45.49 -18.86
C GLY A 29 -74.93 46.67 -19.40
N LYS A 30 -75.43 47.91 -19.36
CA LYS A 30 -74.73 49.11 -19.84
C LYS A 30 -74.10 49.90 -18.68
N ALA A 31 -72.91 50.47 -18.92
CA ALA A 31 -72.24 51.31 -17.93
C ALA A 31 -73.02 52.59 -17.63
N THR A 32 -73.19 52.90 -16.35
CA THR A 32 -73.90 54.11 -15.90
C THR A 32 -72.97 55.31 -15.68
N ASN A 33 -71.65 55.11 -15.81
CA ASN A 33 -70.58 56.03 -15.39
C ASN A 33 -70.54 56.33 -13.88
N GLN A 34 -71.42 55.74 -13.07
CA GLN A 34 -71.34 55.83 -11.62
C GLN A 34 -70.29 54.86 -11.11
N LYS A 35 -69.42 55.37 -10.24
CA LYS A 35 -68.33 54.62 -9.63
C LYS A 35 -68.24 54.90 -8.14
N ILE A 36 -67.80 53.91 -7.39
CA ILE A 36 -67.42 54.05 -5.99
C ILE A 36 -66.01 53.50 -5.78
N THR A 37 -65.26 54.14 -4.90
CA THR A 37 -63.96 53.64 -4.45
C THR A 37 -64.13 52.98 -3.08
N LEU A 38 -63.73 51.72 -2.96
CA LEU A 38 -63.74 50.99 -1.70
C LEU A 38 -62.29 50.84 -1.21
N ASN A 39 -62.05 51.18 0.05
CA ASN A 39 -60.76 51.10 0.72
C ASN A 39 -60.93 50.87 2.23
N GLN A 40 -59.82 50.82 2.97
CA GLN A 40 -59.85 50.65 4.43
C GLN A 40 -60.66 51.73 5.16
N GLY A 41 -60.60 52.99 4.73
CA GLY A 41 -61.36 54.10 5.33
C GLY A 41 -62.88 53.97 5.16
N THR A 42 -63.32 53.34 4.07
CA THR A 42 -64.75 53.00 3.84
C THR A 42 -65.18 51.69 4.52
N ASN A 43 -64.30 51.05 5.30
CA ASN A 43 -64.47 49.68 5.78
C ASN A 43 -64.82 48.69 4.65
N TRP A 44 -64.26 48.93 3.45
CA TRP A 44 -64.53 48.13 2.26
C TRP A 44 -66.01 48.01 1.88
N LYS A 45 -66.84 49.02 2.23
CA LYS A 45 -68.27 49.05 1.96
C LYS A 45 -68.67 50.36 1.28
N GLY A 46 -69.61 50.29 0.36
CA GLY A 46 -70.16 51.46 -0.32
C GLY A 46 -71.57 51.19 -0.84
N GLU A 47 -72.22 52.24 -1.34
CA GLU A 47 -73.60 52.14 -1.81
C GLU A 47 -73.82 53.13 -2.95
N PHE A 48 -74.38 52.64 -4.05
CA PHE A 48 -74.96 53.49 -5.10
C PHE A 48 -76.37 53.88 -4.68
N LYS A 49 -76.60 55.16 -4.43
CA LYS A 49 -77.88 55.70 -3.96
C LYS A 49 -78.65 56.36 -5.09
N ASP A 50 -79.92 56.65 -4.83
CA ASP A 50 -80.78 57.43 -5.72
C ASP A 50 -80.97 56.85 -7.13
N LEU A 51 -80.89 55.52 -7.26
CA LEU A 51 -81.05 54.81 -8.53
C LEU A 51 -82.53 54.65 -8.89
N TYR A 52 -82.91 54.76 -10.15
CA TYR A 52 -84.31 54.54 -10.56
C TYR A 52 -84.61 53.05 -10.60
N LYS A 53 -85.76 52.62 -10.06
CA LYS A 53 -86.14 51.21 -10.06
C LYS A 53 -86.62 50.73 -11.44
N TYR A 54 -87.28 51.59 -12.20
CA TYR A 54 -87.82 51.28 -13.52
C TYR A 54 -87.20 52.20 -14.58
N ASP A 55 -86.98 51.65 -15.77
CA ASP A 55 -86.49 52.42 -16.92
C ASP A 55 -87.48 53.52 -17.29
N LYS A 56 -86.95 54.62 -17.80
CA LYS A 56 -87.71 55.83 -18.07
C LYS A 56 -88.55 55.76 -19.34
N ASP A 57 -88.21 54.87 -20.27
CA ASP A 57 -88.73 54.84 -21.64
C ASP A 57 -89.78 53.73 -21.83
N ASP A 58 -89.57 52.55 -21.24
CA ASP A 58 -90.43 51.36 -21.39
C ASP A 58 -90.95 50.79 -20.05
N GLY A 59 -90.40 51.24 -18.93
CA GLY A 59 -90.94 50.97 -17.59
C GLY A 59 -90.64 49.57 -17.03
N HIS A 60 -89.77 48.76 -17.65
CA HIS A 60 -89.29 47.53 -17.03
C HIS A 60 -88.40 47.84 -15.82
N GLU A 61 -88.26 46.86 -14.91
CA GLU A 61 -87.39 46.99 -13.74
C GLU A 61 -85.92 46.90 -14.17
N ILE A 62 -85.12 47.92 -13.83
CA ILE A 62 -83.72 48.00 -14.23
C ILE A 62 -82.90 46.94 -13.51
N GLU A 63 -82.18 46.12 -14.25
CA GLU A 63 -81.26 45.14 -13.71
C GLU A 63 -79.90 45.79 -13.40
N TYR A 64 -79.70 46.16 -12.13
CA TYR A 64 -78.42 46.70 -11.69
C TYR A 64 -77.40 45.59 -11.39
N ARG A 65 -76.19 45.71 -11.97
CA ARG A 65 -75.03 44.85 -11.71
C ARG A 65 -73.81 45.69 -11.38
N VAL A 66 -72.78 45.07 -10.80
CA VAL A 66 -71.51 45.74 -10.52
C VAL A 66 -70.36 45.09 -11.28
N LYS A 67 -69.36 45.90 -11.62
CA LYS A 67 -68.13 45.47 -12.27
C LYS A 67 -66.94 46.09 -11.56
N GLU A 68 -65.97 45.26 -11.16
CA GLU A 68 -64.71 45.74 -10.59
C GLU A 68 -63.67 45.97 -11.69
N LYS A 69 -62.85 47.02 -11.53
CA LYS A 69 -61.64 47.18 -12.33
C LYS A 69 -60.65 46.05 -12.04
N LYS A 70 -60.28 45.29 -13.09
CA LYS A 70 -59.36 44.15 -12.99
C LYS A 70 -58.08 44.50 -12.21
N ILE A 71 -57.74 43.66 -11.23
CA ILE A 71 -56.55 43.80 -10.40
C ILE A 71 -55.54 42.73 -10.79
N SER A 72 -54.33 43.16 -11.17
CA SER A 72 -53.26 42.23 -11.56
C SER A 72 -52.89 41.31 -10.38
N GLY A 73 -52.82 40.00 -10.64
CA GLY A 73 -52.52 38.98 -9.63
C GLY A 73 -53.68 38.61 -8.70
N TYR A 74 -54.92 38.99 -9.03
CA TYR A 74 -56.11 38.55 -8.30
C TYR A 74 -57.18 38.00 -9.24
N GLU A 75 -57.92 37.02 -8.74
CA GLU A 75 -59.16 36.54 -9.34
C GLU A 75 -60.35 37.16 -8.61
N THR A 76 -61.34 37.63 -9.36
CA THR A 76 -62.51 38.35 -8.83
C THR A 76 -63.76 37.50 -8.96
N VAL A 77 -64.49 37.32 -7.85
CA VAL A 77 -65.81 36.71 -7.82
C VAL A 77 -66.82 37.71 -7.28
N ILE A 78 -67.92 37.91 -8.01
CA ILE A 78 -69.02 38.79 -7.61
C ILE A 78 -70.23 37.91 -7.30
N SER A 79 -70.80 38.09 -6.12
CA SER A 79 -71.98 37.36 -5.65
C SER A 79 -73.03 38.31 -5.09
N GLY A 80 -74.27 37.83 -4.93
CA GLY A 80 -75.40 38.65 -4.52
C GLY A 80 -76.19 39.22 -5.68
N THR A 81 -77.07 40.17 -5.37
CA THR A 81 -78.02 40.79 -6.30
C THR A 81 -78.19 42.27 -5.94
N ALA A 82 -78.76 43.08 -6.82
CA ALA A 82 -79.09 44.48 -6.53
C ALA A 82 -79.91 44.63 -5.24
N LYS A 83 -80.86 43.71 -4.97
CA LYS A 83 -81.74 43.75 -3.80
C LYS A 83 -81.05 43.35 -2.49
N SER A 84 -80.18 42.35 -2.53
CA SER A 84 -79.44 41.85 -1.36
C SER A 84 -78.14 42.60 -1.11
N GLY A 85 -77.70 43.43 -2.06
CA GLY A 85 -76.34 43.92 -2.17
C GLY A 85 -75.41 42.92 -2.86
N TYR A 86 -74.30 43.44 -3.37
CA TYR A 86 -73.22 42.68 -3.99
C TYR A 86 -72.02 42.52 -3.05
N THR A 87 -71.43 41.32 -3.03
CA THR A 87 -70.12 41.10 -2.42
C THR A 87 -69.11 40.76 -3.51
N ILE A 88 -68.07 41.58 -3.62
CA ILE A 88 -66.94 41.37 -4.53
C ILE A 88 -65.81 40.75 -3.70
N THR A 89 -65.34 39.57 -4.06
CA THR A 89 -64.22 38.89 -3.38
C THR A 89 -63.05 38.80 -4.33
N ASN A 90 -61.88 39.32 -3.91
CA ASN A 90 -60.63 39.11 -4.63
C ASN A 90 -59.72 38.14 -3.90
N THR A 91 -59.29 37.11 -4.61
CA THR A 91 -58.34 36.11 -4.13
C THR A 91 -57.01 36.30 -4.83
N ILE A 92 -55.91 36.40 -4.06
CA ILE A 92 -54.57 36.52 -4.66
C ILE A 92 -54.23 35.24 -5.44
N ALA A 93 -53.71 35.41 -6.64
CA ALA A 93 -53.36 34.34 -7.57
C ALA A 93 -51.97 34.59 -8.17
N GLY A 94 -51.29 33.53 -8.57
CA GLY A 94 -49.98 33.61 -9.18
C GLY A 94 -49.39 32.22 -9.38
N LYS A 95 -48.44 32.10 -10.31
CA LYS A 95 -47.75 30.84 -10.57
C LYS A 95 -46.25 30.97 -10.35
N VAL A 96 -45.63 29.88 -9.93
CA VAL A 96 -44.18 29.73 -9.79
C VAL A 96 -43.69 28.52 -10.57
N SER A 97 -42.40 28.53 -10.88
CA SER A 97 -41.69 27.38 -11.42
C SER A 97 -40.52 27.08 -10.48
N ILE A 98 -40.37 25.83 -10.09
CA ILE A 98 -39.35 25.41 -9.12
C ILE A 98 -38.34 24.55 -9.87
N ALA A 99 -37.13 25.07 -10.06
CA ALA A 99 -36.02 24.33 -10.60
C ALA A 99 -35.40 23.43 -9.53
N VAL A 100 -34.97 22.23 -9.93
CA VAL A 100 -34.14 21.35 -9.12
C VAL A 100 -32.97 20.83 -9.95
N ARG A 101 -31.81 20.69 -9.32
CA ARG A 101 -30.68 19.98 -9.91
C ARG A 101 -30.03 19.03 -8.90
N LYS A 102 -29.43 17.97 -9.42
CA LYS A 102 -28.69 16.97 -8.65
C LYS A 102 -27.19 17.22 -8.77
N GLU A 103 -26.49 17.05 -7.65
CA GLU A 103 -25.02 17.06 -7.57
C GLU A 103 -24.56 15.78 -6.84
N TRP A 104 -23.43 15.23 -7.26
CA TRP A 104 -22.86 14.00 -6.71
C TRP A 104 -21.43 14.26 -6.23
N VAL A 105 -21.08 13.73 -5.05
CA VAL A 105 -19.70 13.59 -4.56
C VAL A 105 -19.41 12.10 -4.49
N GLY A 106 -18.50 11.65 -5.35
CA GLY A 106 -18.21 10.24 -5.63
C GLY A 106 -18.81 9.81 -6.97
N LYS A 107 -18.99 8.50 -7.13
CA LYS A 107 -19.62 7.95 -8.35
C LYS A 107 -21.04 8.50 -8.52
N GLU A 108 -21.45 8.80 -9.75
CA GLU A 108 -22.86 9.14 -10.01
C GLU A 108 -23.75 7.91 -9.85
N GLY A 109 -24.92 8.09 -9.21
CA GLY A 109 -25.97 7.08 -9.23
C GLY A 109 -26.60 6.94 -10.62
N ASN A 110 -27.39 5.89 -10.84
CA ASN A 110 -28.09 5.71 -12.11
C ASN A 110 -29.24 6.71 -12.28
N SER A 111 -29.94 7.00 -11.19
CA SER A 111 -31.08 7.92 -11.16
C SER A 111 -31.35 8.38 -9.73
N ALA A 112 -32.09 9.48 -9.56
CA ALA A 112 -32.57 9.98 -8.28
C ALA A 112 -34.02 10.44 -8.38
N THR A 113 -34.89 9.96 -7.49
CA THR A 113 -36.30 10.36 -7.46
C THR A 113 -36.50 11.56 -6.54
N ILE A 114 -36.98 12.66 -7.10
CA ILE A 114 -37.25 13.91 -6.40
C ILE A 114 -38.76 14.10 -6.25
N ARG A 115 -39.21 14.35 -5.03
CA ARG A 115 -40.61 14.59 -4.68
C ARG A 115 -40.82 16.05 -4.28
N LEU A 116 -41.82 16.68 -4.89
CA LEU A 116 -42.26 18.03 -4.55
C LEU A 116 -43.40 17.96 -3.53
N ILE A 117 -43.16 18.58 -2.38
CA ILE A 117 -44.10 18.65 -1.27
C ILE A 117 -44.68 20.08 -1.22
N ALA A 118 -46.00 20.20 -1.18
CA ALA A 118 -46.72 21.45 -1.00
C ALA A 118 -47.53 21.41 0.30
N ASN A 119 -47.24 22.33 1.23
CA ASN A 119 -47.87 22.39 2.55
C ASN A 119 -47.89 21.02 3.28
N GLY A 120 -46.76 20.31 3.22
CA GLY A 120 -46.59 19.00 3.86
C GLY A 120 -47.15 17.80 3.08
N LYS A 121 -47.82 17.99 1.94
CA LYS A 121 -48.34 16.90 1.09
C LYS A 121 -47.56 16.78 -0.22
N GLU A 122 -47.17 15.56 -0.58
CA GLU A 122 -46.60 15.30 -1.91
C GLU A 122 -47.63 15.59 -3.01
N ILE A 123 -47.20 16.32 -4.03
CA ILE A 123 -48.06 16.70 -5.17
C ILE A 123 -47.53 16.24 -6.52
N LEU A 124 -46.20 16.13 -6.68
CA LEU A 124 -45.53 15.73 -7.90
C LEU A 124 -44.24 15.00 -7.56
N SER A 125 -43.77 14.18 -8.48
CA SER A 125 -42.44 13.58 -8.44
C SER A 125 -41.83 13.54 -9.83
N THR A 126 -40.50 13.44 -9.87
CA THR A 126 -39.72 13.31 -11.10
C THR A 126 -38.51 12.44 -10.85
N THR A 127 -37.96 11.83 -11.89
CA THR A 127 -36.70 11.11 -11.83
C THR A 127 -35.65 11.91 -12.58
N LEU A 128 -34.53 12.18 -11.91
CA LEU A 128 -33.35 12.80 -12.51
C LEU A 128 -32.35 11.71 -12.88
N ASP A 129 -31.74 11.87 -14.05
CA ASP A 129 -30.68 10.99 -14.56
C ASP A 129 -29.69 11.80 -15.41
N SER A 130 -28.66 11.13 -15.90
CA SER A 130 -27.63 11.75 -16.73
C SER A 130 -28.16 12.20 -18.10
N ALA A 131 -29.17 11.53 -18.66
CA ALA A 131 -29.75 11.88 -19.96
C ALA A 131 -30.38 13.28 -19.96
N HIS A 132 -30.89 13.72 -18.81
CA HIS A 132 -31.47 15.05 -18.62
C HIS A 132 -30.54 16.01 -17.89
N ASN A 133 -29.23 15.77 -17.90
CA ASN A 133 -28.22 16.55 -17.21
C ASN A 133 -28.57 16.80 -15.73
N TRP A 134 -29.19 15.80 -15.08
CA TRP A 134 -29.47 15.84 -13.65
C TRP A 134 -30.33 17.05 -13.22
N ARG A 135 -31.24 17.53 -14.09
CA ARG A 135 -32.04 18.75 -13.89
C ARG A 135 -33.52 18.52 -14.20
N HIS A 136 -34.38 19.23 -13.47
CA HIS A 136 -35.81 19.30 -13.77
C HIS A 136 -36.40 20.63 -13.29
N THR A 137 -37.53 21.05 -13.88
CA THR A 137 -38.29 22.21 -13.43
C THR A 137 -39.76 21.86 -13.32
N PHE A 138 -40.31 21.94 -12.11
CA PHE A 138 -41.75 21.85 -11.89
C PHE A 138 -42.38 23.20 -12.24
N ALA A 139 -43.03 23.30 -13.40
CA ALA A 139 -43.57 24.56 -13.92
C ALA A 139 -45.06 24.71 -13.64
N GLY A 140 -45.53 25.98 -13.59
CA GLY A 140 -46.96 26.30 -13.55
C GLY A 140 -47.66 25.93 -12.23
N LEU A 141 -46.88 25.86 -11.14
CA LEU A 141 -47.39 25.57 -9.80
C LEU A 141 -48.08 26.81 -9.23
N GLU A 142 -49.20 26.63 -8.54
CA GLU A 142 -49.87 27.75 -7.87
C GLU A 142 -48.97 28.35 -6.78
N LYS A 143 -48.98 29.68 -6.63
CA LYS A 143 -48.23 30.37 -5.57
C LYS A 143 -49.04 30.44 -4.27
N TYR A 144 -50.36 30.49 -4.39
CA TYR A 144 -51.27 30.69 -3.28
C TYR A 144 -52.36 29.62 -3.31
N LYS A 145 -52.77 29.16 -2.13
CA LYS A 145 -53.96 28.33 -1.92
C LYS A 145 -54.83 29.01 -0.88
N ASP A 146 -56.08 29.31 -1.25
CA ASP A 146 -57.05 29.99 -0.37
C ASP A 146 -56.50 31.31 0.22
N GLY A 147 -55.68 32.03 -0.57
CA GLY A 147 -55.07 33.30 -0.19
C GLY A 147 -53.80 33.22 0.65
N VAL A 148 -53.35 32.01 1.01
CA VAL A 148 -52.11 31.77 1.76
C VAL A 148 -51.02 31.27 0.82
N GLU A 149 -49.79 31.79 0.94
CA GLU A 149 -48.66 31.35 0.13
C GLU A 149 -48.34 29.87 0.41
N ILE A 150 -48.16 29.09 -0.66
CA ILE A 150 -47.87 27.66 -0.55
C ILE A 150 -46.40 27.48 -0.18
N LYS A 151 -46.14 26.74 0.91
CA LYS A 151 -44.79 26.33 1.27
C LYS A 151 -44.41 25.09 0.44
N TYR A 152 -43.45 25.27 -0.46
CA TYR A 152 -42.87 24.19 -1.25
C TYR A 152 -41.56 23.69 -0.67
N GLU A 153 -41.41 22.38 -0.61
CA GLU A 153 -40.21 21.68 -0.12
C GLU A 153 -39.87 20.52 -1.07
N ILE A 154 -38.59 20.15 -1.12
CA ILE A 154 -38.11 19.01 -1.88
C ILE A 154 -37.75 17.88 -0.92
N LYS A 155 -38.05 16.64 -1.32
CA LYS A 155 -37.51 15.41 -0.72
C LYS A 155 -36.91 14.53 -1.80
N GLU A 156 -35.89 13.77 -1.43
CA GLU A 156 -35.31 12.72 -2.28
C GLU A 156 -35.57 11.35 -1.65
N ASP A 157 -35.84 10.35 -2.49
CA ASP A 157 -35.85 8.96 -2.07
C ASP A 157 -34.43 8.49 -1.74
N ALA A 158 -34.25 7.86 -0.57
CA ALA A 158 -32.94 7.45 -0.09
C ALA A 158 -32.20 6.56 -1.10
N ILE A 159 -30.93 6.88 -1.35
CA ILE A 159 -30.06 6.12 -2.25
C ILE A 159 -29.01 5.40 -1.39
N ALA A 160 -28.91 4.08 -1.55
CA ALA A 160 -27.98 3.26 -0.77
C ALA A 160 -26.53 3.78 -0.93
N ASN A 161 -25.82 3.86 0.20
CA ASN A 161 -24.45 4.39 0.30
C ASN A 161 -24.30 5.88 -0.06
N TYR A 162 -25.36 6.66 0.02
CA TYR A 162 -25.29 8.13 -0.09
C TYR A 162 -26.00 8.80 1.08
N GLU A 163 -25.45 9.93 1.48
CA GLU A 163 -26.10 10.90 2.35
C GLU A 163 -26.56 12.10 1.51
N SER A 164 -27.82 12.49 1.66
CA SER A 164 -28.44 13.56 0.87
C SER A 164 -28.53 14.86 1.66
N GLU A 165 -28.10 15.95 1.05
CA GLU A 165 -28.26 17.33 1.54
C GLU A 165 -29.07 18.14 0.51
N ILE A 166 -30.13 18.81 0.98
CA ILE A 166 -30.99 19.65 0.12
C ILE A 166 -30.81 21.11 0.53
N THR A 167 -30.40 21.94 -0.42
CA THR A 167 -30.24 23.39 -0.22
C THR A 167 -31.04 24.17 -1.27
N GLY A 168 -31.21 25.48 -1.04
CA GLY A 168 -31.94 26.36 -1.95
C GLY A 168 -33.38 26.63 -1.51
N ASN A 169 -34.17 27.21 -2.41
CA ASN A 169 -35.54 27.63 -2.15
C ASN A 169 -36.33 27.79 -3.46
N VAL A 170 -37.62 28.12 -3.38
CA VAL A 170 -38.50 28.30 -4.54
C VAL A 170 -37.97 29.33 -5.55
N ALA A 171 -37.39 30.45 -5.09
CA ALA A 171 -36.95 31.53 -5.96
C ALA A 171 -35.66 31.20 -6.72
N ASN A 172 -34.71 30.53 -6.05
CA ASN A 172 -33.39 30.21 -6.61
C ASN A 172 -33.29 28.77 -7.16
N GLY A 173 -34.34 27.97 -6.95
CA GLY A 173 -34.32 26.52 -7.15
C GLY A 173 -33.64 25.77 -6.00
N PHE A 174 -33.74 24.44 -6.06
CA PHE A 174 -33.15 23.53 -5.10
C PHE A 174 -31.96 22.77 -5.69
N VAL A 175 -30.99 22.47 -4.83
CA VAL A 175 -29.85 21.60 -5.13
C VAL A 175 -29.94 20.40 -4.21
N VAL A 176 -29.92 19.21 -4.78
CA VAL A 176 -29.89 17.96 -4.03
C VAL A 176 -28.52 17.35 -4.20
N LYS A 177 -27.66 17.46 -3.18
CA LYS A 177 -26.30 16.96 -3.20
C LYS A 177 -26.22 15.62 -2.49
N ASN A 178 -25.74 14.59 -3.18
CA ASN A 178 -25.47 13.29 -2.58
C ASN A 178 -23.98 13.06 -2.39
N THR A 179 -23.60 12.69 -1.17
CA THR A 179 -22.22 12.36 -0.83
C THR A 179 -22.11 10.86 -0.57
N ASN A 180 -21.23 10.18 -1.31
CA ASN A 180 -21.00 8.75 -1.16
C ASN A 180 -20.42 8.44 0.23
N THR A 181 -20.99 7.44 0.91
CA THR A 181 -20.63 7.04 2.28
C THR A 181 -19.92 5.69 2.35
N GLU A 182 -19.59 5.07 1.22
CA GLU A 182 -18.87 3.80 1.17
C GLU A 182 -17.53 3.91 1.91
N LYS A 183 -17.23 2.85 2.66
CA LYS A 183 -15.95 2.69 3.36
C LYS A 183 -15.16 1.55 2.76
N VAL A 184 -13.85 1.73 2.71
CA VAL A 184 -12.89 0.70 2.29
C VAL A 184 -11.91 0.40 3.42
N SER A 185 -11.21 -0.72 3.29
CA SER A 185 -10.08 -1.06 4.16
C SER A 185 -8.85 -1.41 3.34
N VAL A 186 -7.68 -1.11 3.88
CA VAL A 186 -6.39 -1.42 3.27
C VAL A 186 -5.61 -2.34 4.18
N ARG A 187 -5.36 -3.56 3.72
CA ARG A 187 -4.58 -4.56 4.44
C ARG A 187 -3.10 -4.40 4.15
N VAL A 188 -2.27 -4.69 5.15
CA VAL A 188 -0.81 -4.67 5.04
C VAL A 188 -0.25 -5.95 5.66
N GLU A 189 0.65 -6.60 4.94
CA GLU A 189 1.46 -7.71 5.42
C GLU A 189 2.94 -7.35 5.32
N LYS A 190 3.73 -7.75 6.31
CA LYS A 190 5.16 -7.51 6.37
C LYS A 190 5.93 -8.84 6.28
N LYS A 191 6.92 -8.88 5.37
CA LYS A 191 7.84 -10.00 5.15
C LYS A 191 9.28 -9.56 5.35
N TRP A 192 10.12 -10.49 5.79
CA TRP A 192 11.52 -10.26 6.10
C TRP A 192 12.39 -11.26 5.35
N ASN A 193 13.40 -10.77 4.64
CA ASN A 193 14.52 -11.54 4.12
C ASN A 193 15.76 -11.14 4.95
N GLY A 194 16.05 -11.93 5.97
CA GLY A 194 17.01 -11.62 7.03
C GLY A 194 16.33 -11.60 8.40
N PRO A 195 17.04 -11.17 9.45
CA PRO A 195 16.50 -11.10 10.80
C PRO A 195 15.27 -10.21 10.86
N LYS A 196 14.28 -10.62 11.65
CA LYS A 196 13.11 -9.76 11.93
C LYS A 196 13.52 -8.68 12.94
N GLN A 197 13.08 -7.45 12.73
CA GLN A 197 13.15 -6.40 13.75
C GLN A 197 12.05 -6.60 14.79
N THR A 198 12.07 -5.83 15.88
CA THR A 198 11.01 -5.87 16.90
C THR A 198 9.67 -5.35 16.36
N SER A 199 9.71 -4.27 15.58
CA SER A 199 8.56 -3.70 14.91
C SER A 199 8.97 -2.82 13.71
N VAL A 200 7.99 -2.46 12.88
CA VAL A 200 8.12 -1.43 11.83
C VAL A 200 6.88 -0.54 11.81
N LYS A 201 7.07 0.72 11.40
CA LYS A 201 5.99 1.68 11.20
C LYS A 201 5.62 1.79 9.73
N VAL A 202 4.32 1.70 9.46
CA VAL A 202 3.75 1.81 8.12
C VAL A 202 2.74 2.94 8.10
N ASN A 203 2.96 3.89 7.20
CA ASN A 203 2.06 5.01 6.94
C ASN A 203 1.09 4.66 5.82
N LEU A 204 -0.19 4.93 6.03
CA LEU A 204 -1.20 4.99 4.97
C LEU A 204 -1.17 6.37 4.34
N MET A 205 -1.05 6.42 3.02
CA MET A 205 -1.14 7.61 2.21
C MET A 205 -2.51 7.64 1.51
N ALA A 206 -3.18 8.78 1.49
CA ALA A 206 -4.33 9.06 0.63
C ALA A 206 -3.90 10.14 -0.36
N ASP A 207 -3.96 9.85 -1.66
CA ASP A 207 -3.55 10.76 -2.74
C ASP A 207 -2.15 11.38 -2.49
N GLY A 208 -1.22 10.55 -2.01
CA GLY A 208 0.15 10.95 -1.69
C GLY A 208 0.35 11.68 -0.35
N VAL A 209 -0.70 11.90 0.45
CA VAL A 209 -0.64 12.58 1.75
C VAL A 209 -0.79 11.58 2.90
N VAL A 210 0.09 11.66 3.91
CA VAL A 210 0.04 10.79 5.10
C VAL A 210 -1.27 11.01 5.86
N GLN A 211 -1.97 9.92 6.20
CA GLN A 211 -3.24 9.96 6.93
C GLN A 211 -3.16 9.29 8.30
N LYS A 212 -2.71 8.03 8.31
CA LYS A 212 -2.69 7.16 9.49
C LYS A 212 -1.38 6.39 9.52
N GLN A 213 -0.97 5.95 10.70
CA GLN A 213 0.18 5.08 10.90
C GLN A 213 -0.24 3.86 11.72
N ILE A 214 0.30 2.70 11.36
CA ILE A 214 0.22 1.48 12.17
C ILE A 214 1.62 0.96 12.45
N GLU A 215 1.75 0.24 13.55
CA GLU A 215 2.96 -0.49 13.90
C GLU A 215 2.72 -1.99 13.70
N LEU A 216 3.59 -2.65 12.94
CA LEU A 216 3.56 -4.10 12.70
C LEU A 216 4.66 -4.77 13.51
N ASN A 217 4.33 -5.87 14.19
CA ASN A 217 5.26 -6.65 15.01
C ASN A 217 4.86 -8.13 15.04
N GLU A 218 5.66 -8.96 15.71
CA GLU A 218 5.42 -10.41 15.83
C GLU A 218 4.07 -10.73 16.52
N GLY A 219 3.66 -9.94 17.52
CA GLY A 219 2.38 -10.12 18.21
C GLY A 219 1.16 -9.97 17.30
N GLY A 220 1.25 -9.07 16.31
CA GLY A 220 0.26 -8.93 15.23
C GLY A 220 0.46 -9.89 14.05
N SER A 221 1.35 -10.89 14.18
CA SER A 221 1.74 -11.78 13.08
C SER A 221 2.21 -11.03 11.83
N TRP A 222 2.82 -9.85 12.01
CA TRP A 222 3.28 -8.96 10.94
C TRP A 222 2.18 -8.57 9.94
N LYS A 223 0.92 -8.48 10.40
CA LYS A 223 -0.24 -8.06 9.61
C LYS A 223 -0.95 -6.89 10.27
N GLY A 224 -1.57 -6.04 9.45
CA GLY A 224 -2.37 -4.92 9.90
C GLY A 224 -3.42 -4.51 8.88
N GLU A 225 -4.37 -3.69 9.30
CA GLU A 225 -5.46 -3.21 8.44
C GLU A 225 -5.87 -1.80 8.84
N PHE A 226 -5.89 -0.90 7.87
CA PHE A 226 -6.52 0.42 8.02
C PHE A 226 -8.00 0.29 7.66
N LYS A 227 -8.89 0.55 8.63
CA LYS A 227 -10.35 0.44 8.47
C LYS A 227 -11.03 1.81 8.40
N GLU A 228 -12.30 1.79 8.01
CA GLU A 228 -13.19 2.96 7.99
C GLU A 228 -12.62 4.12 7.15
N LEU A 229 -12.03 3.80 6.00
CA LEU A 229 -11.48 4.78 5.08
C LEU A 229 -12.55 5.23 4.09
N ALA A 230 -12.68 6.53 3.84
CA ALA A 230 -13.61 7.02 2.84
C ALA A 230 -13.17 6.53 1.44
N LYS A 231 -14.13 6.12 0.60
CA LYS A 231 -13.80 5.71 -0.77
C LYS A 231 -13.55 6.90 -1.70
N TYR A 232 -14.23 8.01 -1.47
CA TYR A 232 -14.18 9.21 -2.31
C TYR A 232 -13.75 10.44 -1.50
N ALA A 233 -12.99 11.31 -2.13
CA ALA A 233 -12.59 12.60 -1.59
C ALA A 233 -13.75 13.64 -1.71
N PRO A 234 -13.67 14.79 -1.01
CA PRO A 234 -14.74 15.80 -1.03
C PRO A 234 -15.06 16.42 -2.40
N ASP A 235 -14.10 16.39 -3.33
CA ASP A 235 -14.23 16.77 -4.74
C ASP A 235 -14.75 15.64 -5.64
N GLY A 236 -14.88 14.43 -5.10
CA GLY A 236 -15.62 13.32 -5.68
C GLY A 236 -14.79 12.29 -6.46
N HIS A 237 -13.47 12.47 -6.61
CA HIS A 237 -12.63 11.38 -7.17
C HIS A 237 -12.46 10.25 -6.15
N GLU A 238 -12.20 9.04 -6.66
CA GLU A 238 -11.88 7.88 -5.82
C GLU A 238 -10.49 8.03 -5.24
N ILE A 239 -10.34 7.89 -3.92
CA ILE A 239 -9.08 8.08 -3.22
C ILE A 239 -8.12 6.95 -3.59
N GLU A 240 -6.90 7.30 -3.97
CA GLU A 240 -5.81 6.35 -4.11
C GLU A 240 -5.10 6.17 -2.76
N TYR A 241 -5.37 5.04 -2.11
CA TYR A 241 -4.65 4.62 -0.92
C TYR A 241 -3.39 3.85 -1.28
N THR A 242 -2.24 4.31 -0.80
CA THR A 242 -0.95 3.60 -0.87
C THR A 242 -0.33 3.48 0.51
N VAL A 243 0.76 2.72 0.65
CA VAL A 243 1.47 2.59 1.92
C VAL A 243 2.94 2.94 1.76
N LYS A 244 3.53 3.48 2.83
CA LYS A 244 4.94 3.81 2.91
C LYS A 244 5.51 3.35 4.24
N GLU A 245 6.59 2.57 4.21
CA GLU A 245 7.30 2.11 5.40
C GLU A 245 8.38 3.12 5.83
N GLU A 246 8.59 3.26 7.13
CA GLU A 246 9.85 3.79 7.68
C GLU A 246 10.90 2.68 7.65
N THR A 247 11.66 2.59 6.55
CA THR A 247 12.59 1.48 6.31
C THR A 247 13.66 1.39 7.41
N PRO A 248 13.82 0.22 8.06
CA PRO A 248 14.85 -0.01 9.07
C PRO A 248 16.27 0.12 8.51
N MET A 249 17.22 0.51 9.37
CA MET A 249 18.64 0.56 9.01
C MET A 249 19.14 -0.80 8.51
N ASN A 250 19.98 -0.80 7.47
CA ASN A 250 20.53 -1.99 6.82
C ASN A 250 19.50 -2.89 6.11
N TYR A 251 18.31 -2.35 5.79
CA TYR A 251 17.36 -3.00 4.90
C TYR A 251 17.04 -2.13 3.69
N GLU A 252 16.73 -2.77 2.57
CA GLU A 252 15.93 -2.14 1.51
C GLU A 252 14.49 -2.62 1.64
N SER A 253 13.53 -1.75 1.29
CA SER A 253 12.09 -2.05 1.35
C SER A 253 11.50 -2.12 -0.05
N LYS A 254 10.69 -3.15 -0.32
CA LYS A 254 9.93 -3.32 -1.56
C LYS A 254 8.46 -3.53 -1.23
N ILE A 255 7.60 -2.72 -1.85
CA ILE A 255 6.16 -2.76 -1.65
C ILE A 255 5.50 -3.32 -2.92
N THR A 256 4.62 -4.30 -2.76
CA THR A 256 3.84 -4.92 -3.84
C THR A 256 2.37 -5.02 -3.45
N GLY A 257 1.47 -5.16 -4.43
CA GLY A 257 0.02 -5.22 -4.18
C GLY A 257 -0.66 -3.87 -4.45
N ASN A 258 -1.91 -3.75 -4.01
CA ASN A 258 -2.74 -2.55 -4.22
C ASN A 258 -3.80 -2.43 -3.12
N GLN A 259 -4.53 -1.31 -3.08
CA GLN A 259 -5.54 -1.07 -2.04
C GLN A 259 -6.66 -2.13 -2.00
N GLN A 260 -7.02 -2.77 -3.13
CA GLN A 260 -8.08 -3.78 -3.18
C GLN A 260 -7.63 -5.16 -2.64
N SER A 261 -6.41 -5.59 -3.00
CA SER A 261 -5.84 -6.89 -2.60
C SER A 261 -5.02 -6.82 -1.31
N GLY A 262 -4.67 -5.61 -0.87
CA GLY A 262 -3.72 -5.35 0.21
C GLY A 262 -2.29 -5.18 -0.30
N TYR A 263 -1.45 -4.63 0.57
CA TYR A 263 -0.03 -4.42 0.32
C TYR A 263 0.83 -5.44 1.07
N THR A 264 1.88 -5.93 0.42
CA THR A 264 2.97 -6.68 1.07
C THR A 264 4.23 -5.83 1.03
N ILE A 265 4.82 -5.60 2.20
CA ILE A 265 6.09 -4.91 2.38
C ILE A 265 7.17 -5.95 2.67
N THR A 266 8.14 -6.10 1.79
CA THR A 266 9.27 -7.04 1.97
C THR A 266 10.53 -6.25 2.24
N ASN A 267 11.18 -6.50 3.39
CA ASN A 267 12.48 -5.90 3.68
C ASN A 267 13.57 -6.93 3.50
N THR A 268 14.59 -6.56 2.74
CA THR A 268 15.75 -7.40 2.47
C THR A 268 16.96 -6.79 3.16
N ASN A 269 17.63 -7.58 4.00
CA ASN A 269 18.85 -7.15 4.68
C ASN A 269 19.97 -6.94 3.64
N ILE A 270 20.64 -5.79 3.71
CA ILE A 270 21.70 -5.39 2.77
C ILE A 270 23.10 -5.37 3.41
N GLU A 271 23.26 -5.89 4.63
CA GLU A 271 24.57 -6.00 5.28
C GLU A 271 25.54 -6.80 4.42
N LYS A 272 26.79 -6.31 4.39
CA LYS A 272 27.90 -6.97 3.71
C LYS A 272 28.94 -7.43 4.71
N VAL A 273 29.51 -8.60 4.46
CA VAL A 273 30.62 -9.17 5.21
C VAL A 273 31.84 -9.36 4.30
N SER A 274 32.94 -9.73 4.92
CA SER A 274 34.20 -10.05 4.25
C SER A 274 34.80 -11.29 4.87
N VAL A 275 35.47 -12.11 4.08
CA VAL A 275 36.17 -13.29 4.56
C VAL A 275 37.64 -13.16 4.18
N SER A 276 38.51 -13.20 5.18
CA SER A 276 39.97 -13.20 4.96
C SER A 276 40.49 -14.63 4.93
N VAL A 277 41.50 -14.87 4.10
CA VAL A 277 42.24 -16.13 4.07
C VAL A 277 43.75 -15.86 4.09
N GLU A 278 44.47 -16.65 4.87
CA GLU A 278 45.94 -16.68 4.91
C GLU A 278 46.42 -18.11 4.60
N LYS A 279 47.44 -18.22 3.76
CA LYS A 279 48.08 -19.49 3.42
C LYS A 279 49.40 -19.61 4.18
N LYS A 280 49.62 -20.78 4.78
CA LYS A 280 50.87 -21.16 5.46
C LYS A 280 51.44 -22.45 4.88
N TRP A 281 52.76 -22.55 4.87
CA TRP A 281 53.51 -23.72 4.44
C TRP A 281 54.38 -24.23 5.59
N ILE A 282 54.37 -25.53 5.83
CA ILE A 282 55.29 -26.21 6.74
C ILE A 282 56.25 -27.03 5.88
N GLY A 283 57.49 -26.54 5.78
CA GLY A 283 58.51 -27.05 4.86
C GLY A 283 58.65 -26.16 3.63
N LYS A 284 58.93 -26.75 2.47
CA LYS A 284 59.08 -26.00 1.22
C LYS A 284 57.77 -25.32 0.83
N GLU A 285 57.82 -24.05 0.42
CA GLU A 285 56.65 -23.36 -0.12
C GLU A 285 56.30 -23.91 -1.51
N GLY A 286 55.00 -24.12 -1.76
CA GLY A 286 54.48 -24.35 -3.10
C GLY A 286 54.50 -23.07 -3.95
N ALA A 287 54.37 -23.23 -5.27
CA ALA A 287 54.37 -22.08 -6.18
C ALA A 287 53.07 -21.26 -6.09
N LEU A 288 51.92 -21.96 -6.06
CA LEU A 288 50.58 -21.39 -6.04
C LEU A 288 49.67 -22.22 -5.13
N ALA A 289 48.65 -21.60 -4.56
CA ALA A 289 47.54 -22.26 -3.90
C ALA A 289 46.21 -21.70 -4.43
N LYS A 290 45.33 -22.56 -4.93
CA LYS A 290 44.01 -22.15 -5.42
C LYS A 290 42.97 -22.38 -4.33
N VAL A 291 42.32 -21.30 -3.92
CA VAL A 291 41.35 -21.28 -2.84
C VAL A 291 39.98 -20.93 -3.40
N GLU A 292 38.96 -21.69 -3.00
CA GLU A 292 37.56 -21.45 -3.31
C GLU A 292 36.85 -20.96 -2.05
N LEU A 293 36.14 -19.84 -2.14
CA LEU A 293 35.16 -19.42 -1.16
C LEU A 293 33.83 -20.10 -1.49
N LEU A 294 33.23 -20.74 -0.50
CA LEU A 294 31.90 -21.34 -0.61
C LEU A 294 30.90 -20.53 0.21
N ALA A 295 29.69 -20.35 -0.33
CA ALA A 295 28.52 -19.82 0.36
C ALA A 295 27.50 -20.96 0.43
N ASP A 296 27.13 -21.38 1.64
CA ASP A 296 26.22 -22.52 1.88
C ASP A 296 26.64 -23.79 1.10
N GLY A 297 27.95 -24.07 1.09
CA GLY A 297 28.54 -25.23 0.40
C GLY A 297 28.66 -25.09 -1.12
N VAL A 298 28.20 -23.99 -1.72
CA VAL A 298 28.31 -23.72 -3.17
C VAL A 298 29.47 -22.78 -3.45
N VAL A 299 30.31 -23.09 -4.43
CA VAL A 299 31.44 -22.22 -4.80
C VAL A 299 30.92 -20.86 -5.26
N LYS A 300 31.34 -19.82 -4.53
CA LYS A 300 30.97 -18.43 -4.77
C LYS A 300 32.03 -17.67 -5.55
N GLU A 301 33.29 -17.85 -5.15
CA GLU A 301 34.43 -17.13 -5.72
C GLU A 301 35.70 -17.98 -5.63
N ARG A 302 36.69 -17.70 -6.49
CA ARG A 302 37.99 -18.38 -6.50
C ARG A 302 39.12 -17.36 -6.49
N VAL A 303 40.18 -17.67 -5.78
CA VAL A 303 41.41 -16.88 -5.77
C VAL A 303 42.64 -17.77 -5.87
N THR A 304 43.70 -17.27 -6.51
CA THR A 304 45.03 -17.89 -6.49
C THR A 304 45.95 -17.09 -5.59
N LEU A 305 46.54 -17.75 -4.60
CA LEU A 305 47.50 -17.20 -3.66
C LEU A 305 48.92 -17.54 -4.09
N SER A 306 49.84 -16.60 -3.90
CA SER A 306 51.26 -16.81 -4.10
C SER A 306 52.07 -15.84 -3.24
N LYS A 307 53.33 -16.17 -2.99
CA LYS A 307 54.25 -15.26 -2.29
C LYS A 307 54.40 -13.93 -3.03
N ALA A 308 54.49 -13.98 -4.37
CA ALA A 308 54.79 -12.81 -5.19
C ALA A 308 53.60 -11.87 -5.38
N THR A 309 52.37 -12.39 -5.46
CA THR A 309 51.20 -11.59 -5.84
C THR A 309 50.46 -10.98 -4.66
N ASN A 310 50.38 -11.69 -3.55
CA ASN A 310 49.52 -11.29 -2.43
C ASN A 310 50.06 -11.72 -1.07
N ASP A 311 51.34 -12.07 -1.01
CA ASP A 311 52.02 -12.55 0.19
C ASP A 311 51.19 -13.60 0.95
N TRP A 312 50.63 -14.55 0.18
CA TRP A 312 49.81 -15.64 0.70
C TRP A 312 48.53 -15.21 1.43
N LYS A 313 48.02 -14.00 1.21
CA LYS A 313 46.84 -13.45 1.89
C LYS A 313 45.82 -12.93 0.90
N TYR A 314 44.54 -13.08 1.22
CA TYR A 314 43.46 -12.51 0.42
C TYR A 314 42.24 -12.18 1.26
N ARG A 315 41.41 -11.24 0.79
CA ARG A 315 40.16 -10.86 1.46
C ARG A 315 39.04 -10.74 0.44
N PHE A 316 38.09 -11.65 0.51
CA PHE A 316 36.82 -11.57 -0.19
C PHE A 316 35.99 -10.46 0.47
N THR A 317 35.44 -9.52 -0.32
CA THR A 317 34.68 -8.36 0.18
C THR A 317 33.30 -8.28 -0.47
N ASN A 318 32.42 -7.42 0.05
CA ASN A 318 31.08 -7.18 -0.49
C ASN A 318 30.20 -8.45 -0.58
N LEU A 319 30.43 -9.40 0.32
CA LEU A 319 29.66 -10.64 0.40
C LEU A 319 28.34 -10.36 1.12
N ALA A 320 27.21 -10.84 0.59
CA ALA A 320 25.94 -10.71 1.29
C ALA A 320 26.00 -11.48 2.62
N LYS A 321 25.46 -10.89 3.69
CA LYS A 321 25.37 -11.58 4.98
C LYS A 321 24.24 -12.61 5.01
N TYR A 322 23.12 -12.30 4.36
CA TYR A 322 21.94 -13.18 4.31
C TYR A 322 21.61 -13.56 2.87
N ALA A 323 21.07 -14.77 2.71
CA ALA A 323 20.57 -15.30 1.45
C ALA A 323 19.19 -14.71 1.11
N SER A 324 18.68 -15.01 -0.09
CA SER A 324 17.41 -14.47 -0.58
C SER A 324 16.17 -14.96 0.18
N ASP A 325 16.27 -16.13 0.81
CA ASP A 325 15.30 -16.74 1.73
C ASP A 325 15.49 -16.27 3.19
N GLY A 326 16.57 -15.54 3.48
CA GLY A 326 16.75 -14.79 4.72
C GLY A 326 17.57 -15.47 5.81
N HIS A 327 18.10 -16.69 5.62
CA HIS A 327 19.07 -17.25 6.58
C HIS A 327 20.45 -16.58 6.42
N GLU A 328 21.25 -16.62 7.48
CA GLU A 328 22.64 -16.12 7.45
C GLU A 328 23.51 -17.09 6.66
N ILE A 329 24.26 -16.57 5.69
CA ILE A 329 25.07 -17.38 4.78
C ILE A 329 26.28 -17.93 5.52
N GLU A 330 26.47 -19.25 5.45
CA GLU A 330 27.68 -19.88 5.94
C GLU A 330 28.79 -19.79 4.90
N TYR A 331 29.81 -18.97 5.19
CA TYR A 331 31.01 -18.86 4.35
C TYR A 331 32.13 -19.79 4.83
N THR A 332 32.57 -20.69 3.97
CA THR A 332 33.71 -21.60 4.20
C THR A 332 34.74 -21.49 3.07
N VAL A 333 35.94 -22.05 3.28
CA VAL A 333 36.97 -22.10 2.24
C VAL A 333 37.42 -23.52 1.98
N ARG A 334 37.80 -23.79 0.73
CA ARG A 334 38.41 -25.05 0.28
C ARG A 334 39.66 -24.74 -0.52
N GLU A 335 40.68 -25.59 -0.41
CA GLU A 335 41.86 -25.53 -1.26
C GLU A 335 41.81 -26.65 -2.32
N GLU A 336 42.20 -26.36 -3.55
CA GLU A 336 42.47 -27.39 -4.56
C GLU A 336 43.69 -28.22 -4.11
N LYS A 337 43.59 -29.55 -4.20
CA LYS A 337 44.64 -30.46 -3.74
C LYS A 337 46.00 -30.08 -4.31
N VAL A 338 46.99 -29.89 -3.43
CA VAL A 338 48.39 -29.67 -3.82
C VAL A 338 49.15 -31.00 -3.67
N GLU A 339 49.62 -31.56 -4.78
CA GLU A 339 50.34 -32.84 -4.75
C GLU A 339 51.61 -32.78 -3.88
N GLY A 340 51.81 -33.82 -3.06
CA GLY A 340 52.92 -33.89 -2.10
C GLY A 340 52.72 -33.07 -0.82
N TYR A 341 51.50 -32.57 -0.57
CA TYR A 341 51.16 -31.87 0.67
C TYR A 341 49.89 -32.44 1.31
N GLU A 342 49.82 -32.31 2.63
CA GLU A 342 48.61 -32.50 3.42
C GLU A 342 48.09 -31.13 3.88
N THR A 343 46.79 -30.87 3.66
CA THR A 343 46.16 -29.57 3.92
C THR A 343 45.29 -29.62 5.18
N THR A 344 45.45 -28.62 6.05
CA THR A 344 44.52 -28.35 7.17
C THR A 344 43.99 -26.93 7.09
N ILE A 345 42.73 -26.74 7.49
CA ILE A 345 42.05 -25.44 7.48
C ILE A 345 41.54 -25.15 8.89
N SER A 346 41.86 -23.97 9.41
CA SER A 346 41.41 -23.50 10.73
C SER A 346 40.83 -22.09 10.63
N GLY A 347 40.00 -21.70 11.60
CA GLY A 347 39.38 -20.38 11.66
C GLY A 347 37.92 -20.40 11.23
N THR A 348 37.36 -19.21 10.99
CA THR A 348 35.94 -18.99 10.67
C THR A 348 35.81 -17.83 9.70
N ALA A 349 34.65 -17.65 9.07
CA ALA A 349 34.36 -16.48 8.25
C ALA A 349 34.62 -15.15 9.01
N LYS A 350 34.28 -15.10 10.30
CA LYS A 350 34.40 -13.90 11.15
C LYS A 350 35.84 -13.58 11.54
N SER A 351 36.63 -14.60 11.90
CA SER A 351 38.04 -14.43 12.30
C SER A 351 39.02 -14.48 11.11
N GLY A 352 38.56 -14.93 9.94
CA GLY A 352 39.39 -15.36 8.82
C GLY A 352 39.80 -16.82 8.93
N TYR A 353 40.19 -17.39 7.78
CA TYR A 353 40.69 -18.76 7.64
C TYR A 353 42.20 -18.79 7.46
N THR A 354 42.84 -19.81 8.02
CA THR A 354 44.25 -20.16 7.75
C THR A 354 44.31 -21.53 7.10
N ILE A 355 44.92 -21.62 5.93
CA ILE A 355 45.12 -22.86 5.18
C ILE A 355 46.59 -23.26 5.30
N THR A 356 46.87 -24.36 5.99
CA THR A 356 48.24 -24.83 6.24
C THR A 356 48.54 -26.08 5.43
N ASN A 357 49.58 -26.03 4.61
CA ASN A 357 50.03 -27.20 3.84
C ASN A 357 51.34 -27.69 4.42
N ARG A 358 51.38 -28.96 4.79
CA ARG A 358 52.57 -29.65 5.30
C ARG A 358 53.12 -30.53 4.20
N ILE A 359 54.40 -30.34 3.85
CA ILE A 359 55.05 -31.19 2.85
C ILE A 359 55.09 -32.64 3.37
N THR A 360 54.74 -33.58 2.50
CA THR A 360 54.77 -35.01 2.78
C THR A 360 55.59 -35.72 1.70
N GLY A 361 55.97 -36.96 1.99
CA GLY A 361 56.73 -37.76 1.05
C GLY A 361 57.22 -39.03 1.71
N LYS A 362 57.58 -40.01 0.88
CA LYS A 362 58.13 -41.28 1.35
C LYS A 362 59.49 -41.53 0.73
N VAL A 363 60.38 -42.16 1.49
CA VAL A 363 61.69 -42.63 1.03
C VAL A 363 61.87 -44.10 1.34
N THR A 364 62.84 -44.70 0.65
CA THR A 364 63.27 -46.07 0.87
C THR A 364 64.78 -46.06 1.08
N ILE A 365 65.27 -46.77 2.10
CA ILE A 365 66.69 -46.81 2.45
C ILE A 365 67.20 -48.24 2.27
N ALA A 366 68.06 -48.42 1.27
CA ALA A 366 68.75 -49.68 1.03
C ALA A 366 69.97 -49.82 1.95
N VAL A 367 70.18 -51.01 2.51
CA VAL A 367 71.36 -51.37 3.28
C VAL A 367 71.97 -52.64 2.71
N ARG A 368 73.31 -52.66 2.62
CA ARG A 368 74.08 -53.79 2.12
C ARG A 368 75.23 -54.06 3.08
N LYS A 369 75.58 -55.32 3.27
CA LYS A 369 76.69 -55.73 4.11
C LYS A 369 77.80 -56.35 3.25
N LYS A 370 79.03 -55.91 3.49
CA LYS A 370 80.26 -56.41 2.88
C LYS A 370 81.19 -56.90 3.98
N TRP A 371 81.84 -58.03 3.75
CA TRP A 371 82.82 -58.62 4.65
C TRP A 371 84.22 -58.53 4.03
N ILE A 372 85.20 -58.17 4.86
CA ILE A 372 86.63 -58.28 4.58
C ILE A 372 87.17 -59.34 5.53
N GLY A 373 87.38 -60.55 5.01
CA GLY A 373 87.77 -61.72 5.81
C GLY A 373 86.64 -62.74 5.90
N LYS A 374 86.59 -63.50 7.01
CA LYS A 374 85.58 -64.55 7.21
C LYS A 374 84.17 -63.93 7.29
N GLU A 375 83.19 -64.51 6.62
CA GLU A 375 81.80 -64.06 6.77
C GLU A 375 81.24 -64.54 8.13
N GLY A 376 80.52 -63.65 8.84
CA GLY A 376 79.70 -64.04 9.98
C GLY A 376 78.39 -64.72 9.55
N ASN A 377 77.63 -65.27 10.49
CA ASN A 377 76.33 -65.90 10.18
C ASN A 377 75.18 -64.89 10.10
N ARG A 378 75.29 -63.77 10.83
CA ARG A 378 74.25 -62.76 10.99
C ARG A 378 74.85 -61.45 11.49
N VAL A 379 74.37 -60.32 10.97
CA VAL A 379 74.56 -59.00 11.59
C VAL A 379 73.22 -58.31 11.79
N VAL A 380 73.12 -57.43 12.79
CA VAL A 380 71.92 -56.63 13.06
C VAL A 380 72.22 -55.18 12.75
N VAL A 381 71.41 -54.60 11.87
CA VAL A 381 71.51 -53.22 11.42
C VAL A 381 70.32 -52.45 11.97
N ASN A 382 70.60 -51.38 12.69
CA ASN A 382 69.61 -50.50 13.29
C ASN A 382 69.48 -49.23 12.44
N LEU A 383 68.24 -48.89 12.05
CA LEU A 383 67.91 -47.65 11.34
C LEU A 383 67.54 -46.57 12.37
N TYR A 384 68.12 -45.39 12.20
CA TYR A 384 67.86 -44.21 13.02
C TYR A 384 67.27 -43.10 12.16
N ALA A 385 66.23 -42.43 12.65
CA ALA A 385 65.67 -41.20 12.09
C ALA A 385 66.00 -40.06 13.05
N ASN A 386 66.71 -39.02 12.60
CA ASN A 386 67.12 -37.89 13.43
C ASN A 386 67.78 -38.34 14.75
N GLY A 387 68.60 -39.39 14.70
CA GLY A 387 69.29 -39.96 15.86
C GLY A 387 68.46 -40.90 16.75
N LYS A 388 67.16 -41.11 16.49
CA LYS A 388 66.29 -42.06 17.22
C LYS A 388 66.16 -43.38 16.46
N LYS A 389 66.39 -44.52 17.14
CA LYS A 389 66.19 -45.85 16.55
C LYS A 389 64.72 -46.05 16.17
N VAL A 390 64.45 -46.28 14.89
CA VAL A 390 63.10 -46.47 14.33
C VAL A 390 62.91 -47.83 13.67
N GLY A 391 63.99 -48.58 13.45
CA GLY A 391 63.93 -49.91 12.87
C GLY A 391 65.16 -50.73 13.21
N SER A 392 65.04 -52.04 13.05
CA SER A 392 66.15 -52.99 13.17
C SER A 392 65.92 -54.13 12.20
N GLN A 393 66.97 -54.58 11.55
CA GLN A 393 66.91 -55.69 10.62
C GLN A 393 68.15 -56.57 10.72
N ALA A 394 67.93 -57.87 10.68
CA ALA A 394 69.00 -58.83 10.51
C ALA A 394 69.37 -59.02 9.05
N LEU A 395 70.66 -58.95 8.74
CA LEU A 395 71.21 -59.34 7.45
C LEU A 395 71.92 -60.68 7.61
N THR A 396 71.68 -61.56 6.63
CA THR A 396 72.16 -62.94 6.58
C THR A 396 72.51 -63.29 5.14
N LYS A 397 73.28 -64.38 4.96
CA LYS A 397 73.76 -64.80 3.64
C LYS A 397 72.64 -65.21 2.69
N ASP A 398 71.57 -65.82 3.19
CA ASP A 398 70.39 -66.24 2.42
C ASP A 398 69.60 -65.06 1.82
N LYS A 399 69.82 -63.85 2.30
CA LYS A 399 69.23 -62.61 1.78
C LYS A 399 70.25 -61.72 1.07
N ASP A 400 71.32 -62.35 0.57
CA ASP A 400 72.44 -61.69 -0.11
C ASP A 400 73.01 -60.51 0.69
N TRP A 401 72.98 -60.59 2.02
CA TRP A 401 73.48 -59.55 2.92
C TRP A 401 72.85 -58.16 2.67
N GLN A 402 71.59 -58.12 2.25
CA GLN A 402 70.90 -56.90 1.83
C GLN A 402 69.50 -56.76 2.42
N TYR A 403 69.06 -55.52 2.59
CA TYR A 403 67.68 -55.19 2.97
C TYR A 403 67.31 -53.77 2.53
N THR A 404 66.02 -53.51 2.36
CA THR A 404 65.50 -52.17 2.07
C THR A 404 64.40 -51.82 3.04
N PHE A 405 64.61 -50.76 3.83
CA PHE A 405 63.55 -50.15 4.61
C PHE A 405 62.66 -49.33 3.67
N THR A 406 61.35 -49.59 3.67
CA THR A 406 60.40 -48.94 2.75
C THR A 406 59.35 -48.12 3.50
N ASN A 407 58.63 -47.26 2.77
CA ASN A 407 57.53 -46.43 3.30
C ASN A 407 57.94 -45.54 4.50
N LEU A 408 59.19 -45.10 4.53
CA LEU A 408 59.71 -44.22 5.57
C LEU A 408 59.27 -42.79 5.27
N GLU A 409 58.81 -42.05 6.28
CA GLU A 409 58.47 -40.64 6.11
C GLU A 409 59.70 -39.86 5.63
N LYS A 410 59.52 -39.00 4.64
CA LYS A 410 60.61 -38.15 4.16
C LYS A 410 60.79 -36.91 5.03
N TYR A 411 59.69 -36.40 5.62
CA TYR A 411 59.68 -35.13 6.32
C TYR A 411 59.08 -35.25 7.72
N GLU A 412 59.72 -34.60 8.68
CA GLU A 412 59.21 -34.39 10.04
C GLU A 412 59.17 -32.88 10.30
N ASN A 413 57.99 -32.35 10.61
CA ASN A 413 57.76 -30.92 10.88
C ASN A 413 58.28 -29.97 9.77
N GLY A 414 58.23 -30.44 8.52
CA GLY A 414 58.66 -29.68 7.34
C GLY A 414 60.15 -29.78 7.01
N GLN A 415 60.94 -30.49 7.82
CA GLN A 415 62.37 -30.74 7.58
C GLN A 415 62.57 -32.18 7.08
N GLU A 416 63.53 -32.39 6.19
CA GLU A 416 63.87 -33.74 5.69
C GLU A 416 64.46 -34.56 6.84
N ILE A 417 63.97 -35.79 7.01
CA ILE A 417 64.43 -36.69 8.06
C ILE A 417 65.80 -37.25 7.67
N GLU A 418 66.79 -37.07 8.54
CA GLU A 418 68.09 -37.69 8.38
C GLU A 418 68.02 -39.15 8.84
N TYR A 419 68.06 -40.07 7.88
CA TYR A 419 68.17 -41.49 8.15
C TYR A 419 69.63 -41.91 8.21
N THR A 420 70.03 -42.63 9.25
CA THR A 420 71.37 -43.23 9.38
C THR A 420 71.26 -44.67 9.84
N VAL A 421 72.33 -45.45 9.66
CA VAL A 421 72.38 -46.84 10.11
C VAL A 421 73.53 -47.08 11.07
N LYS A 422 73.34 -47.97 12.04
CA LYS A 422 74.40 -48.49 12.90
C LYS A 422 74.33 -50.01 12.94
N GLU A 423 75.50 -50.64 12.90
CA GLU A 423 75.63 -52.07 13.12
C GLU A 423 75.77 -52.35 14.61
N GLU A 424 75.14 -53.42 15.10
CA GLU A 424 75.43 -53.93 16.44
C GLU A 424 76.83 -54.57 16.46
N LYS A 425 77.55 -54.41 17.57
CA LYS A 425 78.95 -54.84 17.68
C LYS A 425 79.12 -56.30 17.24
N VAL A 426 79.98 -56.51 16.25
CA VAL A 426 80.42 -57.85 15.81
C VAL A 426 81.81 -58.09 16.40
N GLU A 427 81.94 -59.08 17.30
CA GLU A 427 83.23 -59.38 17.93
C GLU A 427 84.30 -59.75 16.89
N GLY A 428 85.48 -59.16 17.02
CA GLY A 428 86.61 -59.38 16.12
C GLY A 428 86.66 -58.50 14.86
N TYR A 429 85.69 -57.60 14.66
CA TYR A 429 85.64 -56.72 13.49
C TYR A 429 85.57 -55.23 13.86
N THR A 430 86.06 -54.39 12.97
CA THR A 430 85.83 -52.93 13.00
C THR A 430 84.78 -52.58 11.95
N THR A 431 83.78 -51.77 12.31
CA THR A 431 82.71 -51.39 11.38
C THR A 431 83.05 -50.08 10.68
N LYS A 432 82.96 -50.06 9.35
CA LYS A 432 82.93 -48.85 8.52
C LYS A 432 81.62 -48.77 7.76
N ILE A 433 80.96 -47.62 7.77
CA ILE A 433 79.69 -47.40 7.05
C ILE A 433 79.94 -46.34 5.98
N GLU A 434 79.60 -46.68 4.74
CA GLU A 434 79.72 -45.81 3.56
C GLU A 434 78.34 -45.60 2.92
N GLY A 435 78.19 -44.52 2.16
CA GLY A 435 76.94 -44.17 1.47
C GLY A 435 76.04 -43.23 2.28
N ASP A 436 74.85 -42.97 1.75
CA ASP A 436 73.88 -42.02 2.31
C ASP A 436 72.44 -42.47 2.04
N MET A 437 71.46 -41.68 2.51
CA MET A 437 70.06 -41.98 2.31
C MET A 437 69.61 -42.02 0.84
N LYS A 438 70.35 -41.39 -0.09
CA LYS A 438 70.01 -41.32 -1.51
C LYS A 438 70.57 -42.51 -2.28
N SER A 439 71.79 -42.93 -1.96
CA SER A 439 72.52 -44.02 -2.60
C SER A 439 72.40 -45.37 -1.87
N GLY A 440 71.93 -45.36 -0.62
CA GLY A 440 71.91 -46.50 0.29
C GLY A 440 73.21 -46.62 1.10
N TYR A 441 73.17 -47.42 2.16
CA TYR A 441 74.31 -47.65 3.05
C TYR A 441 75.00 -48.98 2.77
N THR A 442 76.33 -48.99 2.73
CA THR A 442 77.15 -50.19 2.73
C THR A 442 77.92 -50.29 4.04
N ILE A 443 77.68 -51.38 4.78
CA ILE A 443 78.35 -51.68 6.05
C ILE A 443 79.48 -52.64 5.75
N ILE A 444 80.70 -52.28 6.13
CA ILE A 444 81.93 -53.04 5.89
C ILE A 444 82.47 -53.46 7.25
N ASN A 445 82.73 -54.75 7.42
CA ASN A 445 83.50 -55.30 8.54
C ASN A 445 84.78 -55.90 8.01
#